data_AF-A0A7V9JZU4-F1
#
_entry.id   AF-A0A7V9JZU4-F1
#
_cell.length_a   1.000
_cell.length_b   1.000
_cell.length_c   1.000
_cell.angle_alpha   90.00
_cell.angle_beta   90.00
_cell.angle_gamma   90.00
#
_symmetry.space_group_name_H-M   'P 1'
#
loop_
_entity.id
_entity.type
_entity.pdbx_description
1 polymer ?
#
loop_
_entity_poly.entity_id
_entity_poly.type
_entity_poly.pdbx_seq_one_letter_code
_entity_poly.pdbx_strand_id
1 'polypeptide(L)'
;LQAASAVGQSRLMGVYDRCLAGHDLVGGQVLLAPLDFGIRAQYLHARGTLERLLALSVVPVINENDAIADDEIRFGDNDRLAALVAHLVHADVLVLLTDIAGLLTADPRLDPSASLIEEIREVDAALEAMAGGTGSVRGSGGMASKVAAAKMAAWSGVRTVIAASSRPGVLADAVAGTPGVGTVVTPRTGRLSARKLWIGFAVPAVGVVRVDDGARRALRERAVSLLAAGVVGVAGRFERDDAVELAGPDGVVFAKGIVRMSSTMLTAVAGRRTPDLPDGTAHEVVHRDDLVVLP
;
A
#
# COMPACT_ATOMS: atom_id res chain seq x y z
N LEU A 1 3.07 -16.95 -16.99
CA LEU A 1 2.99 -15.48 -16.91
C LEU A 1 4.37 -14.84 -16.73
N GLN A 2 5.17 -15.30 -15.76
CA GLN A 2 6.53 -14.79 -15.50
C GLN A 2 7.44 -14.74 -16.74
N ALA A 3 7.47 -15.81 -17.55
CA ALA A 3 8.23 -15.82 -18.81
C ALA A 3 7.76 -14.76 -19.82
N ALA A 4 6.45 -14.48 -19.88
CA ALA A 4 5.92 -13.42 -20.73
C ALA A 4 6.29 -12.02 -20.19
N SER A 5 6.29 -11.84 -18.87
CA SER A 5 6.76 -10.60 -18.24
C SER A 5 8.26 -10.38 -18.52
N ALA A 6 9.10 -11.40 -18.39
CA ALA A 6 10.53 -11.31 -18.71
C ALA A 6 10.80 -10.86 -20.16
N VAL A 7 10.08 -11.43 -21.14
CA VAL A 7 10.19 -11.02 -22.55
C VAL A 7 9.58 -9.64 -22.79
N GLY A 8 8.43 -9.37 -22.17
CA GLY A 8 7.69 -8.11 -22.31
C GLY A 8 8.42 -6.91 -21.72
N GLN A 9 9.11 -7.10 -20.59
CA GLN A 9 9.82 -6.05 -19.86
C GLN A 9 10.93 -5.42 -20.70
N SER A 10 11.71 -6.22 -21.43
CA SER A 10 12.73 -5.71 -22.36
C SER A 10 12.11 -4.89 -23.48
N ARG A 11 10.97 -5.34 -24.04
CA ARG A 11 10.26 -4.62 -25.10
C ARG A 11 9.65 -3.32 -24.62
N LEU A 12 9.05 -3.31 -23.42
CA LEU A 12 8.51 -2.13 -22.76
C LEU A 12 9.60 -1.07 -22.58
N MET A 13 10.76 -1.47 -22.07
CA MET A 13 11.88 -0.56 -21.87
C MET A 13 12.36 0.04 -23.19
N GLY A 14 12.47 -0.78 -24.25
CA GLY A 14 12.84 -0.28 -25.57
C GLY A 14 11.85 0.76 -26.14
N VAL A 15 10.57 0.73 -25.76
CA VAL A 15 9.61 1.79 -26.12
C VAL A 15 9.90 3.07 -25.33
N TYR A 16 10.06 2.97 -24.01
CA TYR A 16 10.39 4.12 -23.17
C TYR A 16 11.69 4.80 -23.60
N ASP A 17 12.74 4.04 -23.89
CA ASP A 17 14.03 4.57 -24.34
C ASP A 17 13.88 5.39 -25.62
N ARG A 18 13.11 4.89 -26.61
CA ARG A 18 12.87 5.63 -27.86
C ARG A 18 12.07 6.91 -27.62
N CYS A 19 11.05 6.87 -26.79
CA CYS A 19 10.23 8.04 -26.49
C CYS A 19 11.02 9.10 -25.71
N LEU A 20 11.80 8.69 -24.69
CA LEU A 20 12.61 9.57 -23.87
C LEU A 20 13.78 10.17 -24.67
N ALA A 21 14.43 9.38 -25.54
CA ALA A 21 15.50 9.87 -26.40
C ALA A 21 15.05 10.99 -27.34
N GLY A 22 13.78 10.98 -27.77
CA GLY A 22 13.19 12.08 -28.56
C GLY A 22 13.10 13.42 -27.80
N HIS A 23 13.32 13.41 -26.49
CA HIS A 23 13.33 14.57 -25.60
C HIS A 23 14.68 14.77 -24.90
N ASP A 24 15.76 14.16 -25.41
CA ASP A 24 17.10 14.18 -24.80
C ASP A 24 17.14 13.63 -23.36
N LEU A 25 16.22 12.72 -23.02
CA LEU A 25 16.13 12.07 -21.72
C LEU A 25 16.61 10.62 -21.80
N VAL A 26 17.21 10.14 -20.71
CA VAL A 26 17.65 8.75 -20.56
C VAL A 26 16.71 8.03 -19.60
N GLY A 27 16.22 6.85 -20.00
CA GLY A 27 15.46 5.96 -19.14
C GLY A 27 16.37 5.06 -18.31
N GLY A 28 16.04 4.85 -17.04
CA GLY A 28 16.73 3.91 -16.15
C GLY A 28 15.76 2.84 -15.65
N GLN A 29 15.93 1.60 -16.07
CA GLN A 29 15.07 0.51 -15.61
C GLN A 29 15.34 0.17 -14.15
N VAL A 30 14.27 0.06 -13.36
CA VAL A 30 14.32 -0.44 -11.99
C VAL A 30 13.20 -1.45 -11.80
N LEU A 31 13.54 -2.64 -11.31
CA LEU A 31 12.57 -3.69 -10.98
C LEU A 31 12.55 -3.87 -9.46
N LEU A 32 11.36 -3.80 -8.87
CA LEU A 32 11.18 -3.90 -7.41
C LEU A 32 10.26 -5.08 -7.08
N ALA A 33 10.51 -5.73 -5.94
CA ALA A 33 9.67 -6.77 -5.37
C ALA A 33 9.07 -6.32 -4.02
N PRO A 34 7.97 -6.92 -3.54
CA PRO A 34 7.38 -6.53 -2.25
C PRO A 34 8.30 -6.56 -1.05
N LEU A 35 9.24 -7.50 -1.01
CA LEU A 35 10.22 -7.61 0.07
C LEU A 35 11.18 -6.41 0.14
N ASP A 36 11.41 -5.72 -0.99
CA ASP A 36 12.30 -4.55 -1.04
C ASP A 36 11.81 -3.41 -0.15
N PHE A 37 10.52 -3.38 0.20
CA PHE A 37 9.93 -2.40 1.12
C PHE A 37 9.74 -2.94 2.54
N GLY A 38 9.74 -4.26 2.72
CA GLY A 38 9.67 -4.91 4.02
C GLY A 38 11.02 -4.91 4.75
N ILE A 39 12.12 -5.10 4.02
CA ILE A 39 13.47 -5.19 4.60
C ILE A 39 14.17 -3.83 4.53
N ARG A 40 14.52 -3.27 5.69
CA ARG A 40 15.13 -1.92 5.79
C ARG A 40 16.35 -1.72 4.88
N ALA A 41 17.23 -2.71 4.79
CA ALA A 41 18.43 -2.62 3.97
C ALA A 41 18.09 -2.53 2.47
N GLN A 42 17.18 -3.38 1.98
CA GLN A 42 16.72 -3.36 0.58
C GLN A 42 16.03 -2.04 0.26
N TYR A 43 15.19 -1.55 1.18
CA TYR A 43 14.52 -0.26 1.04
C TYR A 43 15.52 0.90 0.86
N LEU A 44 16.58 0.93 1.69
CA LEU A 44 17.61 1.97 1.59
C LEU A 44 18.43 1.85 0.30
N HIS A 45 18.67 0.64 -0.21
CA HIS A 45 19.33 0.44 -1.50
C HIS A 45 18.46 0.93 -2.66
N ALA A 46 17.17 0.57 -2.67
CA ALA A 46 16.21 1.04 -3.67
C ALA A 46 16.11 2.58 -3.66
N ARG A 47 16.03 3.19 -2.47
CA ARG A 47 16.04 4.64 -2.30
C ARG A 47 17.31 5.28 -2.84
N GLY A 48 18.49 4.83 -2.41
CA GLY A 48 19.75 5.39 -2.87
C GLY A 48 19.92 5.28 -4.39
N THR A 49 19.42 4.20 -5.00
CA THR A 49 19.45 3.99 -6.45
C THR A 49 18.55 5.01 -7.16
N LEU A 50 17.30 5.15 -6.73
CA LEU A 50 16.33 6.08 -7.33
C LEU A 50 16.77 7.54 -7.15
N GLU A 51 17.25 7.92 -5.97
CA GLU A 51 17.81 9.25 -5.71
C GLU A 51 19.01 9.54 -6.62
N ARG A 52 19.89 8.54 -6.83
CA ARG A 52 21.06 8.70 -7.70
C ARG A 52 20.67 8.83 -9.18
N LEU A 53 19.70 8.06 -9.65
CA LEU A 53 19.17 8.18 -11.02
C LEU A 53 18.61 9.58 -11.27
N LEU A 54 17.78 10.08 -10.36
CA LEU A 54 17.21 11.43 -10.45
C LEU A 54 18.30 12.51 -10.42
N ALA A 55 19.31 12.36 -9.56
CA ALA A 55 20.45 13.28 -9.50
C ALA A 55 21.33 13.30 -10.77
N LEU A 56 21.25 12.24 -11.59
CA LEU A 56 21.91 12.14 -12.90
C LEU A 56 20.98 12.56 -14.05
N SER A 57 19.81 13.13 -13.75
CA SER A 57 18.77 13.47 -14.74
C SER A 57 18.28 12.27 -15.57
N VAL A 58 18.40 11.06 -15.02
CA VAL A 58 17.84 9.84 -15.58
C VAL A 58 16.41 9.67 -15.08
N VAL A 59 15.48 9.37 -15.98
CA VAL A 59 14.07 9.10 -15.67
C VAL A 59 13.94 7.63 -15.23
N PRO A 60 13.65 7.34 -13.95
CA PRO A 60 13.47 5.96 -13.52
C PRO A 60 12.16 5.40 -14.08
N VAL A 61 12.25 4.27 -14.78
CA VAL A 61 11.09 3.49 -15.25
C VAL A 61 10.98 2.26 -14.38
N ILE A 62 10.01 2.28 -13.48
CA ILE A 62 9.86 1.30 -12.40
C ILE A 62 8.74 0.31 -12.75
N ASN A 63 8.98 -0.98 -12.54
CA ASN A 63 7.95 -2.01 -12.63
C ASN A 63 8.14 -3.07 -11.54
N GLU A 64 7.11 -3.88 -11.27
CA GLU A 64 7.23 -5.06 -10.42
C GLU A 64 8.15 -6.11 -11.08
N ASN A 65 8.98 -6.77 -10.27
CA ASN A 65 9.85 -7.84 -10.75
C ASN A 65 9.10 -9.18 -10.84
N ASP A 66 8.12 -9.26 -11.74
CA ASP A 66 7.28 -10.45 -11.93
C ASP A 66 8.08 -11.72 -12.26
N ALA A 67 9.28 -11.58 -12.83
CA ALA A 67 10.11 -12.71 -13.23
C ALA A 67 10.56 -13.57 -12.04
N ILE A 68 10.65 -12.97 -10.85
CA ILE A 68 11.06 -13.65 -9.60
C ILE A 68 10.02 -13.51 -8.48
N ALA A 69 8.90 -12.84 -8.74
CA ALA A 69 7.84 -12.67 -7.76
C ALA A 69 7.09 -13.99 -7.54
N ASP A 70 7.02 -14.41 -6.28
CA ASP A 70 6.16 -15.48 -5.81
C ASP A 70 4.69 -15.10 -6.07
N ASP A 71 3.85 -16.05 -6.49
CA ASP A 71 2.43 -15.80 -6.76
C ASP A 71 1.67 -15.36 -5.51
N GLU A 72 2.14 -15.77 -4.31
CA GLU A 72 1.56 -15.38 -3.01
C GLU A 72 1.98 -13.97 -2.54
N ILE A 73 3.10 -13.45 -3.07
CA ILE A 73 3.75 -12.20 -2.62
C ILE A 73 3.95 -11.27 -3.81
N ARG A 74 2.88 -11.05 -4.60
CA ARG A 74 2.85 -9.99 -5.62
C ARG A 74 2.20 -8.74 -5.02
N PHE A 75 2.59 -7.55 -5.47
CA PHE A 75 1.82 -6.35 -5.17
C PHE A 75 0.38 -6.49 -5.69
N GLY A 76 0.23 -7.25 -6.79
CA GLY A 76 -1.03 -7.53 -7.46
C GLY A 76 -1.55 -6.35 -8.27
N ASP A 77 -0.98 -5.16 -8.06
CA ASP A 77 -1.26 -3.93 -8.78
C ASP A 77 -0.12 -2.90 -8.63
N ASN A 78 0.33 -2.33 -9.76
CA ASN A 78 1.30 -1.24 -9.82
C ASN A 78 0.80 0.04 -9.15
N ASP A 79 -0.51 0.20 -8.91
CA ASP A 79 -1.05 1.32 -8.13
C ASP A 79 -0.44 1.35 -6.71
N ARG A 80 -0.31 0.19 -6.05
CA ARG A 80 0.32 0.09 -4.71
C ARG A 80 1.82 0.33 -4.76
N LEU A 81 2.50 -0.23 -5.76
CA LEU A 81 3.92 -0.01 -5.99
C LEU A 81 4.20 1.50 -6.17
N ALA A 82 3.37 2.20 -6.95
CA ALA A 82 3.50 3.62 -7.20
C ALA A 82 3.37 4.45 -5.91
N ALA A 83 2.45 4.10 -5.00
CA ALA A 83 2.33 4.75 -3.71
C ALA A 83 3.54 4.52 -2.79
N LEU A 84 4.10 3.30 -2.77
CA LEU A 84 5.32 3.00 -2.01
C LEU A 84 6.55 3.71 -2.58
N VAL A 85 6.68 3.74 -3.91
CA VAL A 85 7.75 4.49 -4.60
C VAL A 85 7.62 5.98 -4.29
N ALA A 86 6.40 6.54 -4.37
CA ALA A 86 6.15 7.95 -4.07
C ALA A 86 6.57 8.30 -2.63
N HIS A 87 6.27 7.42 -1.67
CA HIS A 87 6.80 7.57 -0.32
C HIS A 87 8.33 7.52 -0.27
N LEU A 88 8.92 6.53 -0.94
CA LEU A 88 10.36 6.24 -0.95
C LEU A 88 11.20 7.37 -1.51
N VAL A 89 10.76 8.00 -2.61
CA VAL A 89 11.45 9.15 -3.23
C VAL A 89 10.99 10.49 -2.66
N HIS A 90 10.14 10.49 -1.63
CA HIS A 90 9.54 11.69 -1.05
C HIS A 90 8.84 12.58 -2.11
N ALA A 91 8.07 11.97 -3.01
CA ALA A 91 7.35 12.68 -4.05
C ALA A 91 6.36 13.70 -3.47
N ASP A 92 6.23 14.86 -4.12
CA ASP A 92 5.22 15.86 -3.78
C ASP A 92 3.82 15.43 -4.26
N VAL A 93 3.76 14.81 -5.43
CA VAL A 93 2.52 14.38 -6.08
C VAL A 93 2.68 12.97 -6.67
N LEU A 94 1.68 12.12 -6.44
CA LEU A 94 1.46 10.87 -7.16
C LEU A 94 0.31 11.06 -8.16
N VAL A 95 0.54 10.75 -9.44
CA VAL A 95 -0.51 10.81 -10.47
C VAL A 95 -0.82 9.39 -10.95
N LEU A 96 -2.07 8.95 -10.73
CA LEU A 96 -2.59 7.67 -11.19
C LEU A 96 -3.45 7.90 -12.44
N LEU A 97 -2.89 7.58 -13.60
CA LEU A 97 -3.58 7.74 -14.88
C LEU A 97 -4.51 6.56 -15.14
N THR A 98 -5.74 6.85 -15.56
CA THR A 98 -6.78 5.85 -15.85
C THR A 98 -7.56 6.20 -17.12
N ASP A 99 -8.44 5.33 -17.57
CA ASP A 99 -9.31 5.52 -18.74
C ASP A 99 -10.58 6.37 -18.48
N ILE A 100 -10.90 6.62 -17.22
CA ILE A 100 -12.02 7.46 -16.76
C ILE A 100 -11.54 8.76 -16.09
N ALA A 101 -12.44 9.72 -15.89
CA ALA A 101 -12.09 11.06 -15.38
C ALA A 101 -11.49 11.06 -13.95
N GLY A 102 -11.83 10.06 -13.14
CA GLY A 102 -11.45 9.94 -11.73
C GLY A 102 -12.46 9.04 -11.01
N LEU A 103 -12.57 9.19 -9.70
CA LEU A 103 -13.61 8.54 -8.91
C LEU A 103 -14.94 9.26 -9.10
N LEU A 104 -15.97 8.52 -9.51
CA LEU A 104 -17.31 9.05 -9.73
C LEU A 104 -18.22 8.69 -8.53
N THR A 105 -19.27 9.49 -8.33
CA THR A 105 -20.28 9.24 -7.27
C THR A 105 -21.10 7.97 -7.49
N ALA A 106 -21.19 7.50 -8.74
CA ALA A 106 -21.84 6.26 -9.16
C ALA A 106 -21.25 5.77 -10.50
N ASP A 107 -21.60 4.55 -10.93
CA ASP A 107 -21.28 4.10 -12.30
C ASP A 107 -22.11 4.91 -13.31
N PRO A 108 -21.50 5.70 -14.21
CA PRO A 108 -22.21 6.53 -15.18
C PRO A 108 -23.03 5.72 -16.19
N ARG A 109 -22.78 4.41 -16.31
CA ARG A 109 -23.59 3.49 -17.13
C ARG A 109 -24.93 3.14 -16.48
N LEU A 110 -25.01 3.26 -15.16
CA LEU A 110 -26.19 2.94 -14.36
C LEU A 110 -26.92 4.20 -13.88
N ASP A 111 -26.17 5.26 -13.59
CA ASP A 111 -26.69 6.53 -13.10
C ASP A 111 -26.19 7.70 -13.96
N PRO A 112 -27.06 8.29 -14.81
CA PRO A 112 -26.71 9.46 -15.63
C PRO A 112 -26.36 10.71 -14.81
N SER A 113 -26.70 10.75 -13.52
CA SER A 113 -26.36 11.85 -12.61
C SER A 113 -24.99 11.69 -11.95
N ALA A 114 -24.28 10.59 -12.24
CA ALA A 114 -22.92 10.35 -11.76
C ALA A 114 -22.00 11.54 -12.09
N SER A 115 -21.34 12.06 -11.06
CA SER A 115 -20.46 13.22 -11.15
C SER A 115 -19.08 12.88 -10.60
N LEU A 116 -18.08 13.66 -11.01
CA LEU A 116 -16.72 13.50 -10.52
C LEU A 116 -16.62 13.96 -9.06
N ILE A 117 -16.01 13.12 -8.23
CA ILE A 117 -15.57 13.52 -6.90
C ILE A 117 -14.24 14.24 -7.08
N GLU A 118 -14.24 15.56 -6.97
CA GLU A 118 -13.04 16.38 -7.23
C GLU A 118 -12.00 16.31 -6.11
N GLU A 119 -12.45 16.19 -4.86
CA GLU A 119 -11.58 16.20 -3.68
C GLU A 119 -12.02 15.15 -2.66
N ILE A 120 -11.06 14.39 -2.13
CA ILE A 120 -11.23 13.45 -1.03
C ILE A 120 -10.24 13.85 0.07
N ARG A 121 -10.78 14.16 1.25
CA ARG A 121 -9.98 14.48 2.44
C ARG A 121 -9.56 13.26 3.23
N GLU A 122 -10.44 12.27 3.27
CA GLU A 122 -10.19 10.99 3.93
C GLU A 122 -10.83 9.86 3.12
N VAL A 123 -10.08 8.77 2.97
CA VAL A 123 -10.57 7.53 2.35
C VAL A 123 -11.10 6.62 3.46
N ASP A 124 -12.41 6.67 3.67
CA ASP A 124 -13.13 5.84 4.63
C ASP A 124 -13.67 4.54 4.00
N ALA A 125 -14.29 3.69 4.83
CA ALA A 125 -14.84 2.42 4.39
C ALA A 125 -16.00 2.59 3.39
N ALA A 126 -16.76 3.70 3.47
CA ALA A 126 -17.85 3.97 2.53
C ALA A 126 -17.32 4.30 1.14
N LEU A 127 -16.25 5.09 1.06
CA LEU A 127 -15.57 5.42 -0.18
C LEU A 127 -14.89 4.19 -0.80
N GLU A 128 -14.27 3.34 0.03
CA GLU A 128 -13.69 2.07 -0.42
C GLU A 128 -14.77 1.13 -0.97
N ALA A 129 -15.92 1.03 -0.30
CA ALA A 129 -17.05 0.22 -0.77
C ALA A 129 -17.62 0.76 -2.10
N MET A 130 -17.75 2.08 -2.23
CA MET A 130 -18.19 2.74 -3.46
C MET A 130 -17.22 2.49 -4.62
N ALA A 131 -15.91 2.57 -4.37
CA ALA A 131 -14.87 2.30 -5.37
C ALA A 131 -14.79 0.81 -5.76
N GLY A 132 -15.23 -0.09 -4.88
CA GLY A 132 -15.32 -1.54 -5.08
C GLY A 132 -16.60 -2.03 -5.77
N GLY A 133 -17.56 -1.14 -6.05
CA GLY A 133 -18.83 -1.45 -6.71
C GLY A 133 -18.67 -2.05 -8.12
N THR A 134 -19.63 -2.91 -8.47
CA THR A 134 -19.70 -3.77 -9.67
C THR A 134 -19.27 -3.10 -10.98
N GLY A 135 -18.22 -3.60 -11.67
CA GLY A 135 -18.02 -3.18 -13.07
C GLY A 135 -16.72 -3.52 -13.83
N SER A 136 -15.64 -4.05 -13.23
CA SER A 136 -14.44 -4.41 -14.02
C SER A 136 -13.96 -5.83 -13.74
N VAL A 137 -14.64 -6.80 -14.36
CA VAL A 137 -14.23 -8.23 -14.43
C VAL A 137 -13.01 -8.43 -15.35
N ARG A 138 -12.33 -7.38 -15.81
CA ARG A 138 -11.12 -7.46 -16.63
C ARG A 138 -10.08 -6.42 -16.22
N GLY A 139 -9.10 -6.88 -15.43
CA GLY A 139 -7.88 -6.16 -15.08
C GLY A 139 -7.65 -6.16 -13.58
N SER A 140 -6.47 -6.61 -13.14
CA SER A 140 -6.00 -6.60 -11.75
C SER A 140 -5.74 -5.18 -11.20
N GLY A 141 -6.46 -4.14 -11.65
CA GLY A 141 -6.18 -2.74 -11.33
C GLY A 141 -7.32 -1.75 -11.59
N GLY A 142 -8.46 -1.98 -10.92
CA GLY A 142 -9.66 -1.12 -10.98
C GLY A 142 -9.60 0.13 -10.10
N MET A 143 -10.70 0.89 -10.05
CA MET A 143 -10.81 2.11 -9.24
C MET A 143 -10.57 1.86 -7.74
N ALA A 144 -11.03 0.73 -7.21
CA ALA A 144 -10.77 0.33 -5.82
C ALA A 144 -9.27 0.34 -5.48
N SER A 145 -8.42 -0.14 -6.39
CA SER A 145 -6.99 -0.19 -6.15
C SER A 145 -6.32 1.19 -6.21
N LYS A 146 -6.78 2.07 -7.13
CA LYS A 146 -6.36 3.48 -7.19
C LYS A 146 -6.71 4.23 -5.92
N VAL A 147 -7.92 4.01 -5.39
CA VAL A 147 -8.37 4.58 -4.12
C VAL A 147 -7.54 4.04 -2.96
N ALA A 148 -7.24 2.73 -2.93
CA ALA A 148 -6.36 2.14 -1.91
C ALA A 148 -4.92 2.68 -1.98
N ALA A 149 -4.36 2.85 -3.18
CA ALA A 149 -3.07 3.47 -3.41
C ALA A 149 -3.05 4.94 -2.98
N ALA A 150 -4.10 5.69 -3.32
CA ALA A 150 -4.25 7.08 -2.91
C ALA A 150 -4.38 7.22 -1.39
N LYS A 151 -5.09 6.30 -0.71
CA LYS A 151 -5.11 6.19 0.75
C LYS A 151 -3.71 5.99 1.29
N MET A 152 -2.97 5.01 0.80
CA MET A 152 -1.58 4.75 1.22
C MET A 152 -0.66 5.96 1.00
N ALA A 153 -0.76 6.63 -0.15
CA ALA A 153 -0.02 7.84 -0.45
C ALA A 153 -0.40 8.99 0.51
N ALA A 154 -1.69 9.15 0.85
CA ALA A 154 -2.13 10.14 1.82
C ALA A 154 -1.52 9.92 3.21
N TRP A 155 -1.41 8.67 3.67
CA TRP A 155 -0.70 8.29 4.91
C TRP A 155 0.83 8.50 4.83
N SER A 156 1.35 8.66 3.62
CA SER A 156 2.75 8.97 3.34
C SER A 156 3.03 10.46 3.24
N GLY A 157 2.01 11.30 3.39
CA GLY A 157 2.09 12.75 3.19
C GLY A 157 2.17 13.17 1.71
N VAL A 158 1.78 12.30 0.78
CA VAL A 158 1.83 12.55 -0.66
C VAL A 158 0.44 12.88 -1.19
N ARG A 159 0.30 13.98 -1.92
CA ARG A 159 -0.95 14.33 -2.63
C ARG A 159 -1.12 13.38 -3.81
N THR A 160 -2.30 12.80 -3.97
CA THR A 160 -2.59 11.92 -5.11
C THR A 160 -3.62 12.54 -6.05
N VAL A 161 -3.44 12.37 -7.35
CA VAL A 161 -4.40 12.76 -8.39
C VAL A 161 -4.74 11.54 -9.24
N ILE A 162 -6.01 11.15 -9.27
CA ILE A 162 -6.53 10.12 -10.17
C ILE A 162 -7.20 10.83 -11.34
N ALA A 163 -6.68 10.64 -12.57
CA ALA A 163 -7.11 11.42 -13.73
C ALA A 163 -7.10 10.62 -15.03
N ALA A 164 -7.92 11.06 -16.00
CA ALA A 164 -7.97 10.46 -17.32
C ALA A 164 -6.65 10.66 -18.09
N SER A 165 -6.05 9.57 -18.57
CA SER A 165 -4.84 9.57 -19.39
C SER A 165 -5.03 10.28 -20.74
N SER A 166 -6.26 10.35 -21.24
CA SER A 166 -6.63 10.99 -22.50
C SER A 166 -6.76 12.51 -22.40
N ARG A 167 -6.79 13.10 -21.18
CA ARG A 167 -6.92 14.53 -20.99
C ARG A 167 -5.62 15.25 -21.42
N PRO A 168 -5.66 16.19 -22.37
CA PRO A 168 -4.47 16.95 -22.76
C PRO A 168 -3.86 17.69 -21.56
N GLY A 169 -2.53 17.67 -21.43
CA GLY A 169 -1.82 18.37 -20.35
C GLY A 169 -2.03 17.80 -18.94
N VAL A 170 -2.65 16.62 -18.79
CA VAL A 170 -3.02 16.05 -17.47
C VAL A 170 -1.90 16.02 -16.45
N LEU A 171 -0.67 15.66 -16.85
CA LEU A 171 0.47 15.60 -15.93
C LEU A 171 0.88 16.99 -15.43
N ALA A 172 1.00 17.96 -16.35
CA ALA A 172 1.38 19.33 -16.00
C ALA A 172 0.33 19.97 -15.08
N ASP A 173 -0.95 19.79 -15.39
CA ASP A 173 -2.05 20.32 -14.60
C ASP A 173 -2.17 19.66 -13.22
N ALA A 174 -1.95 18.34 -13.14
CA ALA A 174 -1.94 17.62 -11.87
C ALA A 174 -0.84 18.14 -10.94
N VAL A 175 0.38 18.31 -11.47
CA VAL A 175 1.54 18.87 -10.75
C VAL A 175 1.28 20.32 -10.34
N ALA A 176 0.73 21.15 -11.23
CA ALA A 176 0.41 22.55 -10.94
C ALA A 176 -0.73 22.72 -9.93
N GLY A 177 -1.53 21.67 -9.69
CA GLY A 177 -2.68 21.74 -8.81
C GLY A 177 -3.90 22.41 -9.45
N THR A 178 -4.00 22.39 -10.78
CA THR A 178 -5.13 22.95 -11.52
C THR A 178 -6.44 22.28 -11.07
N PRO A 179 -7.51 23.03 -10.76
CA PRO A 179 -8.81 22.46 -10.43
C PRO A 179 -9.41 21.65 -11.58
N GLY A 180 -10.20 20.62 -11.27
CA GLY A 180 -10.95 19.83 -12.26
C GLY A 180 -10.11 18.88 -13.13
N VAL A 181 -8.86 18.57 -12.75
CA VAL A 181 -8.00 17.61 -13.48
C VAL A 181 -8.48 16.17 -13.34
N GLY A 182 -9.12 15.87 -12.21
CA GLY A 182 -9.57 14.54 -11.81
C GLY A 182 -9.92 14.55 -10.33
N THR A 183 -9.83 13.39 -9.69
CA THR A 183 -10.04 13.26 -8.24
C THR A 183 -8.73 13.48 -7.49
N VAL A 184 -8.71 14.45 -6.58
CA VAL A 184 -7.56 14.76 -5.72
C VAL A 184 -7.77 14.15 -4.34
N VAL A 185 -6.81 13.35 -3.87
CA VAL A 185 -6.76 12.87 -2.49
C VAL A 185 -5.71 13.67 -1.72
N THR A 186 -6.15 14.36 -0.67
CA THR A 186 -5.27 15.22 0.12
C THR A 186 -4.43 14.39 1.10
N PRO A 187 -3.16 14.77 1.34
CA PRO A 187 -2.33 14.08 2.32
C PRO A 187 -2.85 14.29 3.75
N ARG A 188 -2.63 13.30 4.62
CA ARG A 188 -2.91 13.40 6.05
C ARG A 188 -1.84 14.22 6.75
N THR A 189 -2.18 14.75 7.92
CA THR A 189 -1.19 15.29 8.85
C THR A 189 -0.40 14.14 9.49
N GLY A 190 0.93 14.22 9.42
CA GLY A 190 1.83 13.15 9.87
C GLY A 190 2.12 12.12 8.79
N ARG A 191 3.33 11.54 8.83
CA ARG A 191 3.82 10.56 7.84
C ARG A 191 4.13 9.25 8.56
N LEU A 192 3.57 8.14 8.08
CA LEU A 192 4.05 6.83 8.48
C LEU A 192 5.44 6.55 7.86
N SER A 193 6.22 5.70 8.52
CA SER A 193 7.44 5.16 7.93
C SER A 193 7.11 4.18 6.80
N ALA A 194 8.03 3.99 5.86
CA ALA A 194 7.87 3.03 4.75
C ALA A 194 7.47 1.64 5.22
N ARG A 195 8.11 1.15 6.30
CA ARG A 195 7.80 -0.15 6.89
C ARG A 195 6.35 -0.20 7.38
N LYS A 196 5.88 0.83 8.08
CA LYS A 196 4.48 0.89 8.54
C LYS A 196 3.51 1.01 7.36
N LEU A 197 3.83 1.77 6.33
CA LEU A 197 3.00 1.82 5.12
C LEU A 197 2.89 0.45 4.43
N TRP A 198 4.03 -0.24 4.30
CA TRP A 198 4.07 -1.59 3.74
C TRP A 198 3.21 -2.57 4.57
N ILE A 199 3.36 -2.58 5.90
CA ILE A 199 2.55 -3.41 6.81
C ILE A 199 1.07 -3.08 6.69
N GLY A 200 0.71 -1.79 6.75
CA GLY A 200 -0.68 -1.35 6.76
C GLY A 200 -1.40 -1.64 5.45
N PHE A 201 -0.74 -1.39 4.31
CA PHE A 201 -1.44 -1.26 3.02
C PHE A 201 -0.93 -2.17 1.91
N ALA A 202 0.32 -2.66 1.97
CA ALA A 202 0.92 -3.43 0.88
C ALA A 202 0.93 -4.95 1.13
N VAL A 203 1.14 -5.39 2.37
CA VAL A 203 1.20 -6.83 2.70
C VAL A 203 -0.20 -7.37 2.96
N PRO A 204 -0.66 -8.43 2.29
CA PRO A 204 -1.93 -9.08 2.63
C PRO A 204 -1.90 -9.65 4.05
N ALA A 205 -3.00 -9.51 4.80
CA ALA A 205 -3.12 -10.22 6.07
C ALA A 205 -3.61 -11.66 5.83
N VAL A 206 -3.02 -12.62 6.55
CA VAL A 206 -3.35 -14.06 6.43
C VAL A 206 -4.11 -14.60 7.65
N GLY A 207 -4.38 -13.74 8.64
CA GLY A 207 -5.17 -14.09 9.82
C GLY A 207 -5.59 -12.89 10.65
N VAL A 208 -6.37 -13.16 11.70
CA VAL A 208 -6.91 -12.16 12.62
C VAL A 208 -6.56 -12.55 14.05
N VAL A 209 -5.99 -11.61 14.80
CA VAL A 209 -5.77 -11.72 16.25
C VAL A 209 -6.80 -10.84 16.96
N ARG A 210 -7.66 -11.46 17.77
CA ARG A 210 -8.66 -10.76 18.58
C ARG A 210 -8.04 -10.37 19.91
N VAL A 211 -8.23 -9.12 20.30
CA VAL A 211 -7.68 -8.57 21.54
C VAL A 211 -8.77 -8.05 22.47
N ASP A 212 -8.49 -8.01 23.77
CA ASP A 212 -9.38 -7.38 24.73
C ASP A 212 -9.40 -5.85 24.59
N ASP A 213 -10.34 -5.20 25.28
CA ASP A 213 -10.51 -3.74 25.22
C ASP A 213 -9.31 -2.98 25.81
N GLY A 214 -8.65 -3.55 26.83
CA GLY A 214 -7.47 -2.97 27.45
C GLY A 214 -6.28 -2.90 26.48
N ALA A 215 -6.05 -3.99 25.74
CA ALA A 215 -5.07 -4.09 24.69
C ALA A 215 -5.41 -3.17 23.51
N ARG A 216 -6.66 -3.18 23.03
CA ARG A 216 -7.13 -2.25 21.98
C ARG A 216 -6.84 -0.79 22.34
N ARG A 217 -7.21 -0.38 23.55
CA ARG A 217 -6.97 0.97 24.06
C ARG A 217 -5.49 1.29 24.17
N ALA A 218 -4.69 0.38 24.74
CA ALA A 218 -3.24 0.57 24.87
C ALA A 218 -2.56 0.73 23.50
N LEU A 219 -2.94 -0.08 22.52
CA LEU A 219 -2.40 0.01 21.16
C LEU A 219 -2.76 1.34 20.47
N ARG A 220 -4.01 1.79 20.60
CA ARG A 220 -4.48 3.05 20.00
C ARG A 220 -3.85 4.30 20.64
N GLU A 221 -3.73 4.31 21.97
CA GLU A 221 -3.40 5.53 22.72
C GLU A 221 -1.91 5.66 23.05
N ARG A 222 -1.19 4.54 23.22
CA ARG A 222 0.15 4.54 23.83
C ARG A 222 1.28 4.06 22.92
N ALA A 223 0.98 3.68 21.69
CA ALA A 223 1.96 3.18 20.70
C ALA A 223 2.88 2.08 21.28
N VAL A 224 2.28 1.11 21.99
CA VAL A 224 2.97 -0.04 22.61
C VAL A 224 2.87 -1.30 21.75
N SER A 225 3.66 -2.31 22.08
CA SER A 225 3.59 -3.64 21.47
C SER A 225 2.36 -4.41 21.97
N LEU A 226 1.83 -5.31 21.14
CA LEU A 226 0.82 -6.28 21.56
C LEU A 226 1.51 -7.41 22.32
N LEU A 227 1.08 -7.66 23.57
CA LEU A 227 1.52 -8.79 24.39
C LEU A 227 0.49 -9.91 24.36
N ALA A 228 0.92 -11.15 24.62
CA ALA A 228 0.05 -12.33 24.66
C ALA A 228 -1.10 -12.18 25.67
N ALA A 229 -0.85 -11.47 26.77
CA ALA A 229 -1.84 -11.20 27.82
C ALA A 229 -3.11 -10.50 27.31
N GLY A 230 -2.99 -9.68 26.26
CA GLY A 230 -4.10 -8.95 25.67
C GLY A 230 -4.84 -9.71 24.56
N VAL A 231 -4.41 -10.93 24.22
CA VAL A 231 -4.98 -11.73 23.13
C VAL A 231 -6.07 -12.64 23.69
N VAL A 232 -7.26 -12.55 23.09
CA VAL A 232 -8.45 -13.33 23.49
C VAL A 232 -8.87 -14.35 22.44
N GLY A 233 -8.32 -14.29 21.23
CA GLY A 233 -8.61 -15.25 20.18
C GLY A 233 -7.69 -15.12 18.97
N VAL A 234 -7.57 -16.20 18.22
CA VAL A 234 -6.77 -16.28 17.00
C VAL A 234 -7.62 -16.95 15.92
N ALA A 235 -7.67 -16.37 14.73
CA ALA A 235 -8.35 -16.92 13.57
C ALA A 235 -7.43 -16.92 12.35
N GLY A 236 -7.51 -17.98 11.55
CA GLY A 236 -6.60 -18.21 10.43
C GLY A 236 -5.34 -19.00 10.82
N ARG A 237 -4.52 -19.30 9.82
CA ARG A 237 -3.22 -19.98 9.99
C ARG A 237 -2.14 -19.06 9.47
N PHE A 238 -1.17 -18.78 10.33
CA PHE A 238 -0.06 -17.91 10.03
C PHE A 238 1.18 -18.36 10.81
N GLU A 239 2.34 -18.07 10.26
CA GLU A 239 3.65 -18.32 10.84
C GLU A 239 4.27 -17.01 11.36
N ARG A 240 5.45 -17.11 11.96
CA ARG A 240 6.24 -15.93 12.30
C ARG A 240 6.52 -15.12 11.02
N ASP A 241 6.53 -13.79 11.17
CA ASP A 241 6.76 -12.78 10.12
C ASP A 241 5.61 -12.59 9.12
N ASP A 242 4.49 -13.28 9.31
CA ASP A 242 3.25 -13.03 8.56
C ASP A 242 2.52 -11.77 9.06
N ALA A 243 1.78 -11.13 8.16
CA ALA A 243 0.88 -10.04 8.52
C ALA A 243 -0.48 -10.56 9.02
N VAL A 244 -0.97 -9.97 10.09
CA VAL A 244 -2.31 -10.24 10.65
C VAL A 244 -3.06 -8.94 10.93
N GLU A 245 -4.38 -9.01 10.87
CA GLU A 245 -5.26 -7.97 11.37
C GLU A 245 -5.50 -8.11 12.87
N LEU A 246 -5.66 -6.98 13.56
CA LEU A 246 -6.00 -6.93 14.98
C LEU A 246 -7.42 -6.42 15.11
N ALA A 247 -8.28 -7.23 15.73
CA ALA A 247 -9.69 -6.91 15.93
C ALA A 247 -10.02 -6.72 17.41
N GLY A 248 -10.87 -5.73 17.70
CA GLY A 248 -11.40 -5.49 19.04
C GLY A 248 -12.44 -6.54 19.47
N PRO A 249 -12.98 -6.42 20.69
CA PRO A 249 -14.05 -7.31 21.19
C PRO A 249 -15.34 -7.25 20.36
N ASP A 250 -15.58 -6.12 19.69
CA ASP A 250 -16.69 -5.89 18.76
C ASP A 250 -16.48 -6.55 17.38
N GLY A 251 -15.32 -7.18 17.17
CA GLY A 251 -14.95 -7.79 15.90
C GLY A 251 -14.45 -6.79 14.85
N VAL A 252 -14.36 -5.50 15.18
CA VAL A 252 -13.90 -4.48 14.23
C VAL A 252 -12.37 -4.48 14.19
N VAL A 253 -11.82 -4.60 12.99
CA VAL A 253 -10.38 -4.47 12.74
C VAL A 253 -9.98 -3.02 12.96
N PHE A 254 -8.97 -2.79 13.81
CA PHE A 254 -8.48 -1.45 14.13
C PHE A 254 -6.97 -1.31 13.98
N ALA A 255 -6.26 -2.39 13.69
CA ALA A 255 -4.82 -2.36 13.46
C ALA A 255 -4.40 -3.54 12.61
N LYS A 256 -3.18 -3.46 12.08
CA LYS A 256 -2.51 -4.50 11.33
C LYS A 256 -1.06 -4.57 11.76
N GLY A 257 -0.47 -5.77 11.77
CA GLY A 257 0.92 -5.92 12.15
C GLY A 257 1.55 -7.24 11.76
N ILE A 258 2.87 -7.32 11.95
CA ILE A 258 3.66 -8.52 11.69
C ILE A 258 3.82 -9.33 12.97
N VAL A 259 3.43 -10.60 12.95
CA VAL A 259 3.49 -11.46 14.13
C VAL A 259 4.87 -12.05 14.38
N ARG A 260 5.23 -12.24 15.65
CA ARG A 260 6.52 -12.81 16.07
C ARG A 260 6.45 -14.30 16.42
N MET A 261 5.29 -14.92 16.24
CA MET A 261 5.03 -16.32 16.55
C MET A 261 3.89 -16.85 15.68
N SER A 262 3.86 -18.17 15.47
CA SER A 262 2.82 -18.82 14.69
C SER A 262 1.47 -18.81 15.40
N SER A 263 0.39 -19.02 14.66
CA SER A 263 -0.98 -19.07 15.21
C SER A 263 -1.15 -20.19 16.24
N THR A 264 -0.50 -21.34 16.03
CA THR A 264 -0.48 -22.45 17.00
C THR A 264 0.17 -22.05 18.32
N MET A 265 1.32 -21.39 18.25
CA MET A 265 2.03 -20.93 19.45
C MET A 265 1.23 -19.84 20.17
N LEU A 266 0.73 -18.86 19.42
CA LEU A 266 -0.07 -17.76 19.96
C LEU A 266 -1.32 -18.28 20.67
N THR A 267 -2.00 -19.28 20.10
CA THR A 267 -3.17 -19.91 20.71
C THR A 267 -2.84 -20.56 22.05
N ALA A 268 -1.66 -21.20 22.18
CA ALA A 268 -1.24 -21.84 23.42
C ALA A 268 -0.91 -20.86 24.55
N VAL A 269 -0.49 -19.64 24.20
CA VAL A 269 -0.05 -18.60 25.16
C VAL A 269 -1.01 -17.42 25.30
N ALA A 270 -2.11 -17.38 24.54
CA ALA A 270 -3.11 -16.34 24.62
C ALA A 270 -3.61 -16.12 26.05
N GLY A 271 -3.72 -14.85 26.47
CA GLY A 271 -4.11 -14.45 27.82
C GLY A 271 -3.04 -14.63 28.91
N ARG A 272 -1.87 -15.23 28.60
CA ARG A 272 -0.79 -15.39 29.58
C ARG A 272 0.05 -14.12 29.71
N ARG A 273 0.52 -13.84 30.93
CA ARG A 273 1.47 -12.75 31.17
C ARG A 273 2.88 -13.19 30.78
N THR A 274 3.75 -12.22 30.50
CA THR A 274 5.13 -12.46 30.09
C THR A 274 5.92 -13.44 30.97
N PRO A 275 5.82 -13.40 32.33
CA PRO A 275 6.50 -14.37 33.19
C PRO A 275 5.95 -15.79 33.12
N ASP A 276 4.73 -15.97 32.62
CA ASP A 276 4.02 -17.24 32.54
C ASP A 276 4.19 -17.91 31.15
N LEU A 277 5.04 -17.33 30.29
CA LEU A 277 5.37 -17.84 28.96
C LEU A 277 6.46 -18.93 29.03
N PRO A 278 6.41 -19.95 28.17
CA PRO A 278 7.50 -20.92 28.06
C PRO A 278 8.83 -20.24 27.69
N ASP A 279 9.94 -20.76 28.21
CA ASP A 279 11.28 -20.25 27.91
C ASP A 279 11.54 -20.19 26.40
N GLY A 280 12.15 -19.10 25.94
CA GLY A 280 12.41 -18.85 24.52
C GLY A 280 11.23 -18.32 23.70
N THR A 281 10.05 -18.16 24.31
CA THR A 281 8.89 -17.53 23.64
C THR A 281 9.10 -16.03 23.48
N ALA A 282 8.81 -15.50 22.29
CA ALA A 282 8.78 -14.06 22.09
C ALA A 282 7.75 -13.41 23.02
N HIS A 283 8.17 -12.43 23.82
CA HIS A 283 7.29 -11.76 24.78
C HIS A 283 6.19 -10.92 24.11
N GLU A 284 6.48 -10.40 22.93
CA GLU A 284 5.57 -9.59 22.12
C GLU A 284 5.01 -10.43 20.99
N VAL A 285 3.69 -10.35 20.80
CA VAL A 285 2.99 -10.95 19.66
C VAL A 285 3.23 -10.12 18.42
N VAL A 286 3.09 -8.80 18.54
CA VAL A 286 3.39 -7.81 17.50
C VAL A 286 4.14 -6.66 18.15
N HIS A 287 5.34 -6.35 17.67
CA HIS A 287 6.12 -5.22 18.18
C HIS A 287 5.56 -3.88 17.66
N ARG A 288 5.64 -2.81 18.45
CA ARG A 288 5.08 -1.48 18.11
C ARG A 288 5.56 -0.88 16.78
N ASP A 289 6.77 -1.20 16.35
CA ASP A 289 7.33 -0.72 15.07
C ASP A 289 6.80 -1.51 13.88
N ASP A 290 6.29 -2.72 14.15
CA ASP A 290 5.68 -3.64 13.21
C ASP A 290 4.14 -3.61 13.31
N LEU A 291 3.58 -2.57 13.94
CA LEU A 291 2.16 -2.38 14.18
C LEU A 291 1.70 -1.02 13.65
N VAL A 292 0.57 -1.05 12.96
CA VAL A 292 -0.10 0.13 12.40
C VAL A 292 -1.53 0.15 12.89
N VAL A 293 -1.89 1.21 13.60
CA VAL A 293 -3.27 1.49 13.98
C VAL A 293 -3.98 2.08 12.76
N LEU A 294 -5.07 1.44 12.38
CA LEU A 294 -5.95 1.87 11.30
C LEU A 294 -7.08 2.74 11.91
N PRO A 295 -7.59 3.72 11.13
CA PRO A 295 -8.64 4.62 11.58
C PRO A 295 -9.95 3.85 11.83
#